data_AF-D7P6I7-F1
#
_entry.id   AF-D7P6I7-F1
#
_cell.length_a   1.000
_cell.length_b   1.000
_cell.length_c   1.000
_cell.angle_alpha   90.00
_cell.angle_beta   90.00
_cell.angle_gamma   90.00
#
_symmetry.space_group_name_H-M   'P 1'
#
loop_
_entity.id
_entity.type
_entity.pdbx_description
1 polymer ?
#
loop_
_entity_poly.entity_id
_entity_poly.type
_entity_poly.pdbx_seq_one_letter_code
_entity_poly.pdbx_strand_id
1 'polypeptide(L)'
;FTAIYSMRVVFFVVMGHPRFNSLSPINENNPAVINPIKRLAWGSIVAGLLITSNLLPLKTPIMTMPPLLKLAALTVTIIGALTALELASLTNKQFKPTPKLAAHHFSNMLGFFPSIIHRFTPKLNLLLGQAIASQMVDQTWLEKAGPKAITAASLPLVSTTSNVQRGMIKTYLSLFLLTLVLMVLLVVH
;
A
#
# COMPACT_ATOMS: atom_id res chain seq x y z
N PHE A 1 21.59 6.12 -16.23
CA PHE A 1 20.88 4.87 -15.84
C PHE A 1 20.05 4.26 -16.96
N THR A 2 19.27 5.05 -17.72
CA THR A 2 18.48 4.52 -18.87
C THR A 2 19.35 3.70 -19.83
N ALA A 3 20.44 4.28 -20.35
CA ALA A 3 21.38 3.58 -21.23
C ALA A 3 21.98 2.31 -20.58
N ILE A 4 22.27 2.35 -19.28
CA ILE A 4 22.81 1.20 -18.53
C ILE A 4 21.78 0.06 -18.46
N TYR A 5 20.53 0.37 -18.13
CA TYR A 5 19.46 -0.63 -18.06
C TYR A 5 19.12 -1.19 -19.43
N SER A 6 19.01 -0.33 -20.46
CA SER A 6 18.80 -0.78 -21.84
C SER A 6 19.93 -1.70 -22.31
N MET A 7 21.18 -1.34 -22.05
CA MET A 7 22.32 -2.17 -22.41
C MET A 7 22.36 -3.48 -21.60
N ARG A 8 21.96 -3.45 -20.33
CA ARG A 8 21.79 -4.65 -19.50
C ARG A 8 20.80 -5.64 -20.14
N VAL A 9 19.65 -5.16 -20.63
CA VAL A 9 18.66 -6.02 -21.29
C VAL A 9 19.23 -6.61 -22.57
N VAL A 10 19.84 -5.79 -23.43
CA VAL A 10 20.45 -6.27 -24.68
C VAL A 10 21.54 -7.31 -24.40
N PHE A 11 22.42 -7.05 -23.44
CA PHE A 11 23.53 -7.94 -23.12
C PHE A 11 23.06 -9.29 -22.57
N PHE A 12 22.10 -9.32 -21.63
CA PHE A 12 21.67 -10.58 -21.01
C PHE A 12 20.61 -11.35 -21.81
N VAL A 13 19.88 -10.70 -22.71
CA VAL A 13 18.82 -11.35 -23.52
C VAL A 13 19.34 -11.75 -24.90
N VAL A 14 20.07 -10.86 -25.59
CA VAL A 14 20.44 -11.04 -27.00
C VAL A 14 21.88 -11.52 -27.16
N MET A 15 22.80 -11.08 -26.28
CA MET A 15 24.22 -11.40 -26.40
C MET A 15 24.61 -12.61 -25.55
N GLY A 16 25.77 -13.20 -25.85
CA GLY A 16 26.35 -14.30 -25.08
C GLY A 16 25.83 -15.67 -25.48
N HIS A 17 25.73 -16.56 -24.50
CA HIS A 17 25.34 -17.96 -24.69
C HIS A 17 23.92 -18.22 -24.15
N PRO A 18 23.12 -19.08 -24.79
CA PRO A 18 21.77 -19.39 -24.36
C PRO A 18 21.78 -20.04 -22.97
N ARG A 19 20.99 -19.48 -22.04
CA ARG A 19 20.78 -20.01 -20.68
C ARG A 19 19.37 -20.59 -20.49
N PHE A 20 18.64 -20.78 -21.58
CA PHE A 20 17.35 -21.46 -21.61
C PHE A 20 17.54 -22.96 -21.90
N ASN A 21 16.48 -23.75 -21.71
CA ASN A 21 16.52 -25.20 -21.91
C ASN A 21 16.97 -25.57 -23.33
N SER A 22 17.71 -26.67 -23.47
CA SER A 22 18.25 -27.14 -24.75
C SER A 22 17.18 -27.35 -25.83
N LEU A 23 15.97 -27.76 -25.43
CA LEU A 23 14.81 -27.93 -26.29
C LEU A 23 13.78 -26.85 -25.94
N SER A 24 13.83 -25.73 -26.67
CA SER A 24 12.81 -24.68 -26.60
C SER A 24 12.14 -24.50 -27.97
N PRO A 25 10.80 -24.62 -28.09
CA PRO A 25 10.11 -24.37 -29.34
C PRO A 25 10.02 -22.86 -29.60
N ILE A 26 11.09 -22.27 -30.15
CA ILE A 26 11.11 -20.85 -30.55
C ILE A 26 10.52 -20.74 -31.96
N ASN A 27 9.45 -19.96 -32.11
CA ASN A 27 8.83 -19.70 -33.40
C ASN A 27 8.31 -18.27 -33.48
N GLU A 28 8.85 -17.48 -34.41
CA GLU A 28 8.47 -16.08 -34.64
C GLU A 28 7.64 -15.89 -35.91
N ASN A 29 7.32 -16.96 -36.63
CA ASN A 29 6.72 -16.88 -37.99
C ASN A 29 5.24 -16.48 -38.01
N ASN A 30 4.63 -16.11 -36.87
CA ASN A 30 3.24 -15.71 -36.83
C ASN A 30 3.06 -14.26 -37.32
N PRO A 31 2.38 -14.02 -38.45
CA PRO A 31 2.17 -12.65 -38.97
C PRO A 31 1.38 -11.77 -38.00
N ALA A 32 0.53 -12.35 -37.14
CA ALA A 32 -0.20 -11.61 -36.11
C ALA A 32 0.72 -10.96 -35.06
N VAL A 33 1.93 -11.48 -34.87
CA VAL A 33 2.96 -10.91 -33.97
C VAL A 33 3.92 -10.00 -34.74
N ILE A 34 4.35 -10.41 -35.94
CA ILE A 34 5.31 -9.65 -36.76
C ILE A 34 4.75 -8.30 -37.19
N ASN A 35 3.51 -8.26 -37.70
CA ASN A 35 2.95 -7.05 -38.31
C ASN A 35 2.80 -5.89 -37.30
N PRO A 36 2.30 -6.11 -36.07
CA PRO A 36 2.27 -5.08 -35.04
C PRO A 36 3.66 -4.55 -34.66
N ILE A 37 4.65 -5.44 -34.45
CA ILE A 37 6.02 -5.03 -34.06
C ILE A 37 6.67 -4.22 -35.20
N LYS A 38 6.54 -4.67 -36.44
CA LYS A 38 7.05 -3.96 -37.62
C LYS A 38 6.42 -2.56 -37.73
N ARG A 39 5.10 -2.45 -37.56
CA ARG A 39 4.41 -1.15 -37.58
C ARG A 39 4.90 -0.22 -36.47
N LEU A 40 5.07 -0.74 -35.25
CA LEU A 40 5.58 0.05 -34.12
C LEU A 40 7.03 0.49 -34.33
N ALA A 41 7.88 -0.35 -34.93
CA ALA A 41 9.25 0.01 -35.26
C ALA A 41 9.34 1.14 -36.30
N TRP A 42 8.53 1.08 -37.36
CA TRP A 42 8.42 2.20 -38.31
C TRP A 42 7.89 3.47 -37.64
N GLY A 43 6.89 3.31 -36.77
CA GLY A 43 6.34 4.40 -35.97
C GLY A 43 7.38 5.07 -35.07
N SER A 44 8.21 4.31 -34.35
CA SER A 44 9.19 4.88 -33.41
C SER A 44 10.31 5.66 -34.10
N ILE A 45 10.67 5.32 -35.34
CA ILE A 45 11.69 6.03 -36.13
C ILE A 45 11.12 7.35 -36.68
N VAL A 46 9.90 7.32 -37.25
CA VAL A 46 9.37 8.44 -38.05
C VAL A 46 8.49 9.39 -37.23
N ALA A 47 7.69 8.86 -36.29
CA ALA A 47 6.66 9.65 -35.60
C ALA A 47 7.26 10.80 -34.77
N GLY A 48 8.43 10.61 -34.15
CA GLY A 48 9.07 11.66 -33.36
C GLY A 48 9.33 12.93 -34.19
N LEU A 49 9.91 12.77 -35.37
CA LEU A 49 10.17 13.88 -36.29
C LEU A 49 8.86 14.53 -36.74
N LEU A 50 7.90 13.73 -37.22
CA LEU A 50 6.61 14.24 -37.71
C LEU A 50 5.84 15.01 -36.63
N ILE A 51 5.82 14.51 -35.40
CA ILE A 51 5.13 15.18 -34.30
C ILE A 51 5.84 16.50 -33.98
N THR A 52 7.17 16.50 -33.83
CA THR A 52 7.91 17.73 -33.51
C THR A 52 7.82 18.80 -34.60
N SER A 53 7.72 18.43 -35.87
CA SER A 53 7.60 19.38 -36.97
C SER A 53 6.20 19.99 -37.11
N ASN A 54 5.15 19.28 -36.67
CA ASN A 54 3.76 19.70 -36.83
C ASN A 54 3.14 20.27 -35.54
N LEU A 55 3.81 20.14 -34.39
CA LEU A 55 3.36 20.73 -33.13
C LEU A 55 3.64 22.23 -33.08
N LEU A 56 2.60 23.01 -32.75
CA LEU A 56 2.73 24.43 -32.46
C LEU A 56 3.44 24.62 -31.10
N PRO A 57 4.57 25.37 -31.02
CA PRO A 57 5.28 25.57 -29.77
C PRO A 57 4.45 26.42 -28.80
N LEU A 58 4.10 25.84 -27.65
CA LEU A 58 3.37 26.54 -26.57
C LEU A 58 4.23 27.59 -25.84
N LYS A 59 5.56 27.44 -25.88
CA LYS A 59 6.54 28.33 -25.26
C LYS A 59 7.77 28.44 -26.14
N THR A 60 8.50 29.54 -26.04
CA THR A 60 9.75 29.75 -26.78
C THR A 60 10.86 28.83 -26.24
N PRO A 61 11.43 27.93 -27.07
CA PRO A 61 12.51 27.06 -26.64
C PRO A 61 13.83 27.83 -26.54
N ILE A 62 14.70 27.41 -25.62
CA ILE A 62 16.05 27.96 -25.48
C ILE A 62 16.94 27.35 -26.57
N MET A 63 17.32 28.15 -27.58
CA MET A 63 18.13 27.70 -28.72
C MET A 63 19.61 28.10 -28.60
N THR A 64 19.96 29.00 -27.69
CA THR A 64 21.33 29.45 -27.43
C THR A 64 21.86 28.81 -26.14
N MET A 65 22.88 27.97 -26.27
CA MET A 65 23.60 27.42 -25.13
C MET A 65 25.04 27.05 -25.50
N PRO A 66 25.97 27.02 -24.52
CA PRO A 66 27.33 26.52 -24.73
C PRO A 66 27.36 25.08 -25.28
N PRO A 67 28.35 24.72 -26.10
CA PRO A 67 28.42 23.41 -26.77
C PRO A 67 28.45 22.23 -25.79
N LEU A 68 29.08 22.41 -24.62
CA LEU A 68 29.11 21.40 -23.56
C LEU A 68 27.70 21.05 -23.07
N LEU A 69 26.86 22.05 -22.80
CA LEU A 69 25.48 21.85 -22.37
C LEU A 69 24.62 21.27 -23.50
N LYS A 70 24.87 21.68 -24.75
CA LYS A 70 24.13 21.17 -25.92
C LYS A 70 24.31 19.67 -26.14
N LEU A 71 25.53 19.18 -25.92
CA LEU A 71 25.90 17.79 -26.16
C LEU A 71 25.85 16.90 -24.91
N ALA A 72 25.62 17.48 -23.72
CA ALA A 72 25.67 16.78 -22.44
C ALA A 72 24.82 15.49 -22.40
N ALA A 73 23.60 15.53 -22.93
CA ALA A 73 22.72 14.37 -22.95
C ALA A 73 23.31 13.22 -23.78
N LEU A 74 23.88 13.54 -24.95
CA LEU A 74 24.49 12.56 -25.85
C LEU A 74 25.81 12.00 -25.28
N THR A 75 26.64 12.84 -24.66
CA THR A 75 27.87 12.36 -24.02
C THR A 75 27.58 11.44 -22.84
N VAL A 76 26.60 11.79 -22.00
CA VAL A 76 26.20 10.96 -20.84
C VAL A 76 25.60 9.62 -21.27
N THR A 77 24.82 9.57 -22.36
CA THR A 77 24.28 8.29 -22.85
C THR A 77 25.36 7.38 -23.41
N ILE A 78 26.33 7.92 -24.16
CA ILE A 78 27.48 7.15 -24.68
C ILE A 78 28.33 6.60 -23.52
N ILE A 79 28.69 7.45 -22.55
CA ILE A 79 29.45 7.01 -21.37
C ILE A 79 28.65 5.94 -20.60
N GLY A 80 27.35 6.13 -20.41
CA GLY A 80 26.47 5.16 -19.77
C GLY A 80 26.41 3.81 -20.50
N ALA A 81 26.39 3.81 -21.83
CA ALA A 81 26.37 2.58 -22.63
C ALA A 81 27.72 1.84 -22.56
N LEU A 82 28.84 2.56 -22.68
CA LEU A 82 30.19 1.99 -22.61
C LEU A 82 30.47 1.38 -21.23
N THR A 83 30.18 2.13 -20.16
CA THR A 83 30.33 1.64 -18.78
C THR A 83 29.46 0.42 -18.50
N ALA A 84 28.22 0.38 -19.02
CA ALA A 84 27.35 -0.78 -18.87
C ALA A 84 27.88 -2.02 -19.58
N LEU A 85 28.40 -1.86 -20.80
CA LEU A 85 29.00 -2.96 -21.56
C LEU A 85 30.23 -3.53 -20.83
N GLU A 86 31.10 -2.65 -20.34
CA GLU A 86 32.27 -3.05 -19.56
C GLU A 86 31.86 -3.82 -18.29
N LEU A 87 30.96 -3.25 -17.48
CA LEU A 87 30.44 -3.90 -16.27
C LEU A 87 29.78 -5.24 -16.58
N ALA A 88 29.01 -5.34 -17.67
CA ALA A 88 28.35 -6.57 -18.08
C ALA A 88 29.38 -7.64 -18.51
N SER A 89 30.42 -7.26 -19.25
CA SER A 89 31.50 -8.18 -19.65
C SER A 89 32.29 -8.73 -18.46
N LEU A 90 32.44 -7.93 -17.40
CA LEU A 90 33.10 -8.33 -16.16
C LEU A 90 32.29 -9.35 -15.35
N THR A 91 30.98 -9.51 -15.60
CA THR A 91 30.15 -10.46 -14.83
C THR A 91 30.57 -11.91 -15.01
N ASN A 92 31.25 -12.26 -16.11
CA ASN A 92 31.79 -13.59 -16.34
C ASN A 92 33.08 -13.87 -15.56
N LYS A 93 33.64 -12.86 -14.86
CA LYS A 93 34.87 -12.98 -14.08
C LYS A 93 34.56 -12.81 -12.60
N GLN A 94 34.98 -13.76 -11.78
CA GLN A 94 34.89 -13.60 -10.33
C GLN A 94 36.07 -12.75 -9.82
N PHE A 95 35.82 -11.45 -9.57
CA PHE A 95 36.86 -10.52 -9.13
C PHE A 95 37.12 -10.57 -7.61
N LYS A 96 36.11 -10.90 -6.80
CA LYS A 96 36.21 -11.03 -5.34
C LYS A 96 35.45 -12.27 -4.86
N PRO A 97 35.95 -12.99 -3.84
CA PRO A 97 35.23 -14.11 -3.24
C PRO A 97 33.95 -13.64 -2.54
N THR A 98 33.98 -12.46 -1.90
CA THR A 98 32.83 -11.86 -1.21
C THR A 98 32.47 -10.50 -1.83
N PRO A 99 31.30 -10.38 -2.50
CA PRO A 99 30.87 -9.11 -3.10
C PRO A 99 30.30 -8.15 -2.05
N LYS A 100 30.48 -6.84 -2.28
CA LYS A 100 29.82 -5.80 -1.49
C LYS A 100 28.36 -5.64 -1.96
N LEU A 101 27.42 -6.22 -1.21
CA LEU A 101 26.02 -6.36 -1.63
C LEU A 101 25.09 -5.21 -1.19
N ALA A 102 25.49 -4.35 -0.26
CA ALA A 102 24.61 -3.35 0.34
C ALA A 102 23.92 -2.44 -0.70
N ALA A 103 24.69 -1.84 -1.61
CA ALA A 103 24.15 -0.98 -2.67
C ALA A 103 23.30 -1.78 -3.68
N HIS A 104 23.69 -3.02 -4.00
CA HIS A 104 22.93 -3.89 -4.87
C HIS A 104 21.55 -4.21 -4.25
N HIS A 105 21.51 -4.62 -2.99
CA HIS A 105 20.27 -4.92 -2.27
C HIS A 105 19.34 -3.71 -2.20
N PHE A 106 19.87 -2.51 -1.92
CA PHE A 106 19.05 -1.30 -1.93
C PHE A 106 18.39 -1.07 -3.29
N SER A 107 19.15 -1.14 -4.39
CA SER A 107 18.60 -0.95 -5.74
C SER A 107 17.62 -2.05 -6.16
N ASN A 108 17.89 -3.30 -5.79
CA ASN A 108 17.08 -4.46 -6.18
C ASN A 108 15.78 -4.55 -5.37
N MET A 109 15.81 -4.16 -4.10
CA MET A 109 14.63 -4.18 -3.21
C MET A 109 13.79 -2.90 -3.28
N LEU A 110 13.89 -2.15 -4.39
CA LEU A 110 13.16 -0.90 -4.62
C LEU A 110 13.33 0.11 -3.48
N GLY A 111 14.56 0.27 -2.98
CA GLY A 111 14.87 1.13 -1.84
C GLY A 111 14.20 0.69 -0.53
N PHE A 112 13.87 -0.61 -0.41
CA PHE A 112 13.11 -1.20 0.69
C PHE A 112 11.67 -0.70 0.83
N PHE A 113 11.16 0.07 -0.15
CA PHE A 113 9.84 0.68 -0.07
C PHE A 113 8.71 -0.35 0.14
N PRO A 114 8.58 -1.44 -0.65
CA PRO A 114 7.52 -2.41 -0.43
C PRO A 114 7.63 -3.11 0.93
N SER A 115 8.87 -3.39 1.37
CA SER A 115 9.10 -4.08 2.65
C SER A 115 8.68 -3.24 3.85
N ILE A 116 8.78 -1.90 3.75
CA ILE A 116 8.37 -0.97 4.79
C ILE A 116 6.88 -0.68 4.64
N ILE A 117 6.46 -0.11 3.51
CA ILE A 117 5.10 0.42 3.34
C ILE A 117 4.07 -0.71 3.32
N HIS A 118 4.25 -1.75 2.49
CA HIS A 118 3.22 -2.80 2.35
C HIS A 118 3.14 -3.71 3.58
N ARG A 119 4.11 -3.65 4.51
CA ARG A 119 4.05 -4.41 5.76
C ARG A 119 3.57 -3.54 6.92
N PHE A 120 4.09 -2.33 7.04
CA PHE A 120 3.79 -1.46 8.17
C PHE A 120 2.37 -0.91 8.11
N THR A 121 1.93 -0.40 6.95
CA THR A 121 0.63 0.25 6.87
C THR A 121 -0.54 -0.73 7.07
N PRO A 122 -0.55 -1.95 6.49
CA PRO A 122 -1.65 -2.87 6.73
C PRO A 122 -1.63 -3.43 8.15
N LYS A 123 -0.43 -3.68 8.71
CA LYS A 123 -0.31 -4.13 10.11
C LYS A 123 -0.90 -3.12 11.07
N LEU A 124 -0.59 -1.83 10.89
CA LEU A 124 -1.13 -0.77 11.74
C LEU A 124 -2.66 -0.68 11.61
N ASN A 125 -3.18 -0.72 10.38
CA ASN A 125 -4.63 -0.69 10.15
C ASN A 125 -5.35 -1.88 10.79
N LEU A 126 -4.80 -3.10 10.65
CA LEU A 126 -5.39 -4.31 11.24
C LEU A 126 -5.35 -4.28 12.77
N LEU A 127 -4.24 -3.82 13.35
CA LEU A 127 -4.11 -3.68 14.80
C LEU A 127 -5.12 -2.69 15.37
N LEU A 128 -5.28 -1.52 14.75
CA LEU A 128 -6.25 -0.53 15.18
C LEU A 128 -7.69 -1.02 14.98
N GLY A 129 -7.98 -1.69 13.86
CA GLY A 129 -9.28 -2.29 13.60
C GLY A 129 -9.66 -3.35 14.64
N GLN A 130 -8.70 -4.19 15.06
CA GLN A 130 -8.95 -5.19 16.09
C GLN A 130 -9.07 -4.59 17.49
N ALA A 131 -8.09 -3.79 17.91
CA ALA A 131 -8.00 -3.31 19.29
C ALA A 131 -9.04 -2.24 19.60
N ILE A 132 -9.21 -1.27 18.70
CA ILE A 132 -10.09 -0.12 18.94
C ILE A 132 -11.51 -0.44 18.51
N ALA A 133 -11.73 -0.76 17.23
CA ALA A 133 -13.10 -0.95 16.74
C ALA A 133 -13.74 -2.20 17.34
N SER A 134 -13.14 -3.37 17.12
CA SER A 134 -13.77 -4.64 17.53
C SER A 134 -13.78 -4.86 19.06
N GLN A 135 -12.62 -4.81 19.71
CA GLN A 135 -12.54 -5.17 21.13
C GLN A 135 -13.02 -4.03 22.05
N MET A 136 -12.50 -2.82 21.85
CA MET A 136 -12.81 -1.70 22.73
C MET A 136 -14.22 -1.14 22.47
N VAL A 137 -14.57 -0.80 21.24
CA VAL A 137 -15.87 -0.18 20.97
C VAL A 137 -16.97 -1.23 20.96
N ASP A 138 -16.91 -2.21 20.06
CA ASP A 138 -18.03 -3.10 19.80
C ASP A 138 -18.27 -4.09 20.95
N GLN A 139 -17.23 -4.82 21.38
CA GLN A 139 -17.38 -5.89 22.36
C GLN A 139 -17.43 -5.43 23.81
N THR A 140 -16.83 -4.28 24.14
CA THR A 140 -16.73 -3.82 25.54
C THR A 140 -17.57 -2.59 25.82
N TRP A 141 -17.36 -1.47 25.14
CA TRP A 141 -18.10 -0.23 25.43
C TRP A 141 -19.58 -0.33 25.11
N LEU A 142 -19.96 -0.80 23.90
CA LEU A 142 -21.37 -0.91 23.52
C LEU A 142 -22.12 -1.89 24.43
N GLU A 143 -21.52 -3.05 24.72
CA GLU A 143 -22.09 -4.04 25.65
C GLU A 143 -22.19 -3.52 27.09
N LYS A 144 -21.17 -2.79 27.56
CA LYS A 144 -21.14 -2.25 28.93
C LYS A 144 -22.14 -1.13 29.13
N ALA A 145 -22.24 -0.21 28.17
CA ALA A 145 -23.12 0.95 28.24
C ALA A 145 -24.57 0.62 27.87
N GLY A 146 -24.81 -0.40 27.04
CA GLY A 146 -26.14 -0.84 26.65
C GLY A 146 -26.70 -1.91 27.61
N PRO A 147 -26.75 -3.19 27.18
CA PRO A 147 -27.48 -4.23 27.89
C PRO A 147 -26.96 -4.49 29.30
N LYS A 148 -25.64 -4.41 29.53
CA LYS A 148 -25.07 -4.64 30.87
C LYS A 148 -25.36 -3.49 31.84
N ALA A 149 -25.47 -2.25 31.36
CA ALA A 149 -25.87 -1.13 32.21
C ALA A 149 -27.35 -1.25 32.61
N ILE A 150 -28.22 -1.60 31.66
CA ILE A 150 -29.66 -1.77 31.91
C ILE A 150 -29.90 -2.90 32.93
N THR A 151 -29.22 -4.03 32.77
CA THR A 151 -29.33 -5.15 33.72
C THR A 151 -28.77 -4.78 35.09
N ALA A 152 -27.61 -4.10 35.17
CA ALA A 152 -27.02 -3.66 36.42
C ALA A 152 -27.90 -2.63 37.17
N ALA A 153 -28.61 -1.76 36.46
CA ALA A 153 -29.51 -0.77 37.05
C ALA A 153 -30.86 -1.38 37.49
N SER A 154 -31.39 -2.34 36.71
CA SER A 154 -32.70 -2.94 36.98
C SER A 154 -32.69 -4.05 38.04
N LEU A 155 -31.64 -4.87 38.09
CA LEU A 155 -31.56 -6.00 39.03
C LEU A 155 -31.69 -5.59 40.52
N PRO A 156 -31.00 -4.54 41.01
CA PRO A 156 -31.18 -4.08 42.39
C PRO A 156 -32.63 -3.65 42.67
N LEU A 157 -33.24 -2.88 41.76
CA LEU A 157 -34.62 -2.40 41.91
C LEU A 157 -35.65 -3.54 41.97
N VAL A 158 -35.50 -4.54 41.10
CA VAL A 158 -36.37 -5.74 41.10
C VAL A 158 -36.17 -6.55 42.38
N SER A 159 -34.91 -6.73 42.82
CA SER A 159 -34.62 -7.49 44.03
C SER A 159 -35.13 -6.81 45.30
N THR A 160 -35.01 -5.48 45.42
CA THR A 160 -35.49 -4.74 46.59
C THR A 160 -37.01 -4.73 46.67
N THR A 161 -37.69 -4.50 45.54
CA THR A 161 -39.16 -4.54 45.47
C THR A 161 -39.71 -5.93 45.80
N SER A 162 -39.14 -6.99 45.22
CA SER A 162 -39.50 -8.38 45.54
C SER A 162 -39.26 -8.72 47.01
N ASN A 163 -38.14 -8.28 47.59
CA ASN A 163 -37.83 -8.52 49.01
C ASN A 163 -38.78 -7.79 49.98
N VAL A 164 -39.28 -6.61 49.62
CA VAL A 164 -40.29 -5.88 50.42
C VAL A 164 -41.66 -6.58 50.35
N GLN A 165 -42.01 -7.19 49.22
CA GLN A 165 -43.31 -7.82 48.97
C GLN A 165 -43.38 -9.32 49.34
N ARG A 166 -42.73 -9.76 50.42
CA ARG A 166 -42.71 -11.17 50.88
C ARG A 166 -44.00 -11.68 51.55
N GLY A 167 -45.11 -10.94 51.47
CA GLY A 167 -46.40 -11.39 52.03
C GLY A 167 -46.54 -11.29 53.56
N MET A 168 -45.70 -10.52 54.25
CA MET A 168 -45.80 -10.34 55.70
C MET A 168 -46.86 -9.28 56.07
N ILE A 169 -47.80 -9.60 56.95
CA ILE A 169 -48.88 -8.67 57.37
C ILE A 169 -48.30 -7.36 57.95
N LYS A 170 -47.22 -7.46 58.72
CA LYS A 170 -46.54 -6.31 59.34
C LYS A 170 -46.08 -5.26 58.32
N THR A 171 -45.56 -5.69 57.17
CA THR A 171 -45.07 -4.77 56.13
C THR A 171 -46.21 -4.07 55.38
N TYR A 172 -47.36 -4.74 55.20
CA TYR A 172 -48.54 -4.13 54.59
C TYR A 172 -49.15 -3.04 55.46
N LEU A 173 -49.32 -3.30 56.77
CA LEU A 173 -49.84 -2.28 57.69
C LEU A 173 -48.92 -1.06 57.78
N SER A 174 -47.58 -1.26 57.80
CA SER A 174 -46.64 -0.15 57.85
C SER A 174 -46.66 0.70 56.57
N LEU A 175 -46.78 0.05 55.39
CA LEU A 175 -46.90 0.76 54.12
C LEU A 175 -48.22 1.55 54.04
N PHE A 176 -49.34 0.97 54.48
CA PHE A 176 -50.63 1.64 54.51
C PHE A 176 -50.63 2.88 55.41
N LEU A 177 -50.05 2.78 56.62
CA LEU A 177 -49.88 3.94 57.50
C LEU A 177 -49.04 5.03 56.83
N LEU A 178 -47.91 4.65 56.22
CA LEU A 178 -47.01 5.58 55.54
C LEU A 178 -47.70 6.31 54.38
N THR A 179 -48.48 5.60 53.54
CA THR A 179 -49.21 6.22 52.44
C THR A 179 -50.31 7.16 52.91
N LEU A 180 -51.01 6.82 54.01
CA LEU A 180 -52.05 7.68 54.59
C LEU A 180 -51.45 8.99 55.13
N VAL A 181 -50.33 8.90 55.86
CA VAL A 181 -49.60 10.09 56.34
C VAL A 181 -49.12 10.96 55.18
N LEU A 182 -48.54 10.36 54.14
CA LEU A 182 -48.10 11.08 52.93
C LEU A 182 -49.26 11.82 52.24
N MET A 183 -50.43 11.18 52.11
CA MET A 183 -51.61 11.79 51.49
C MET A 183 -52.14 12.99 52.30
N VAL A 184 -52.22 12.87 53.62
CA VAL A 184 -52.63 14.00 54.48
C VAL A 184 -51.64 15.16 54.34
N LEU A 185 -50.33 14.86 54.31
CA LEU A 185 -49.29 15.88 54.17
C LEU A 185 -49.34 16.61 52.82
N LEU A 186 -49.70 15.90 51.75
CA LEU A 186 -49.90 16.46 50.40
C LEU A 186 -51.18 17.29 50.26
N VAL A 187 -52.19 17.06 51.10
CA VAL A 187 -53.50 17.76 51.08
C VAL A 187 -53.51 18.97 52.02
N VAL A 188 -52.74 18.92 53.10
CA VAL A 188 -52.62 20.02 54.09
C VAL A 188 -51.64 21.12 53.62
N HIS A 189 -50.91 20.86 52.53
CA HIS A 189 -50.17 21.87 51.75
C HIS A 189 -50.91 22.22 50.47
#